data_AF-A0A2S8RN85-F1
#
_entry.id   AF-A0A2S8RN85-F1
#
_cell.length_a   1.000
_cell.length_b   1.000
_cell.length_c   1.000
_cell.angle_alpha   90.00
_cell.angle_beta   90.00
_cell.angle_gamma   90.00
#
_symmetry.space_group_name_H-M   'P 1'
#
loop_
_entity.id
_entity.type
_entity.pdbx_description
1 polymer ?
#
loop_
_entity_poly.entity_id
_entity_poly.type
_entity_poly.pdbx_seq_one_letter_code
_entity_poly.pdbx_strand_id
1 'polypeptide(L)'
;MNFAGVMHIFEVLIALALIGLVACGFMQSKIAAKLQRDYPAERARLGDDGKFNYAPIVWLVSGDYRSLNDPQIDNWARVARASLLVGALASLVFFVLLAYGRYRAHSM
;
A
#
# COMPACT_ATOMS: atom_id res chain seq x y z
N MET A 1 -21.92 24.04 1.65
CA MET A 1 -20.60 23.47 1.31
C MET A 1 -20.39 23.73 -0.18
N ASN A 2 -19.41 24.54 -0.58
CA ASN A 2 -19.20 24.88 -1.99
C ASN A 2 -18.71 23.65 -2.76
N PHE A 3 -19.17 23.48 -4.01
CA PHE A 3 -18.80 22.38 -4.91
C PHE A 3 -17.27 22.23 -5.04
N ALA A 4 -16.55 23.35 -5.08
CA ALA A 4 -15.08 23.39 -5.09
C ALA A 4 -14.44 22.73 -3.85
N GLY A 5 -15.01 22.92 -2.65
CA GLY A 5 -14.49 22.31 -1.43
C GLY A 5 -14.66 20.79 -1.42
N VAL A 6 -15.70 20.27 -2.07
CA VAL A 6 -15.92 18.82 -2.20
C VAL A 6 -14.96 18.21 -3.21
N MET A 7 -14.72 18.87 -4.35
CA MET A 7 -13.72 18.42 -5.32
C MET A 7 -12.31 18.33 -4.72
N HIS A 8 -11.88 19.34 -3.95
CA HIS A 8 -10.56 19.32 -3.33
C HIS A 8 -10.38 18.19 -2.31
N ILE A 9 -11.43 17.82 -1.56
CA ILE A 9 -11.36 16.67 -0.65
C ILE A 9 -11.14 15.38 -1.43
N PHE A 10 -11.86 15.17 -2.54
CA PHE A 10 -11.68 14.00 -3.39
C PHE A 10 -10.28 13.97 -4.04
N GLU A 11 -9.79 15.10 -4.55
CA GLU A 11 -8.44 15.22 -5.11
C GLU A 11 -7.36 14.85 -4.08
N VAL A 12 -7.47 15.35 -2.84
CA VAL A 12 -6.53 15.05 -1.75
C VAL A 12 -6.58 13.57 -1.39
N LEU A 13 -7.77 12.97 -1.29
CA LEU A 13 -7.91 11.54 -0.98
C LEU A 13 -7.30 10.65 -2.08
N ILE A 14 -7.52 11.00 -3.35
CA ILE A 14 -6.92 10.29 -4.49
C ILE A 14 -5.40 10.46 -4.47
N ALA A 15 -4.90 11.68 -4.26
CA ALA A 15 -3.47 11.95 -4.18
C ALA A 15 -2.81 11.14 -3.04
N LEU A 16 -3.42 11.11 -1.85
CA LEU A 16 -2.94 10.32 -0.71
C LEU A 16 -2.93 8.81 -1.02
N ALA A 17 -3.98 8.30 -1.67
CA ALA A 17 -4.03 6.90 -2.08
C ALA A 17 -2.89 6.56 -3.06
N LEU A 18 -2.65 7.42 -4.06
CA LEU A 18 -1.58 7.23 -5.04
C LEU A 18 -0.19 7.30 -4.38
N ILE A 19 0.04 8.29 -3.51
CA ILE A 19 1.31 8.42 -2.78
C ILE A 19 1.57 7.18 -1.91
N GLY A 20 0.56 6.70 -1.19
CA GLY A 20 0.66 5.48 -0.39
C GLY A 20 1.02 4.25 -1.24
N LEU A 21 0.38 4.10 -2.40
CA LEU A 21 0.63 2.98 -3.31
C LEU A 21 2.04 3.03 -3.94
N VAL A 22 2.46 4.22 -4.40
CA VAL A 22 3.81 4.43 -4.97
C VAL A 22 4.89 4.22 -3.91
N ALA A 23 4.71 4.75 -2.70
CA ALA A 23 5.67 4.58 -1.62
C ALA A 23 5.78 3.11 -1.17
N CYS A 24 4.66 2.40 -1.10
CA CYS A 24 4.65 0.95 -0.83
C CYS A 24 5.39 0.17 -1.91
N GLY A 25 5.05 0.40 -3.20
CA GLY A 25 5.70 -0.26 -4.33
C GLY A 25 7.20 0.00 -4.40
N PHE A 26 7.63 1.24 -4.13
CA PHE A 26 9.05 1.60 -4.10
C PHE A 26 9.82 0.87 -3.00
N MET A 27 9.25 0.78 -1.80
CA MET A 27 9.89 0.04 -0.71
C MET A 27 9.90 -1.47 -0.97
N GLN A 28 8.83 -2.03 -1.56
CA GLN A 28 8.83 -3.42 -1.99
C GLN A 28 9.90 -3.71 -3.04
N SER A 29 10.10 -2.82 -4.01
CA SER A 29 11.18 -2.95 -5.01
C SER A 29 12.56 -2.96 -4.36
N LYS A 30 12.81 -2.08 -3.37
CA LYS A 30 14.07 -2.09 -2.60
C LYS A 30 14.27 -3.40 -1.83
N ILE A 31 13.22 -3.90 -1.19
CA ILE A 31 13.26 -5.15 -0.45
C ILE A 31 13.52 -6.33 -1.41
N ALA A 32 12.84 -6.39 -2.56
CA ALA A 32 13.04 -7.42 -3.58
C ALA A 32 14.48 -7.42 -4.11
N ALA A 33 15.03 -6.25 -4.45
CA ALA A 33 16.42 -6.12 -4.91
C ALA A 33 17.42 -6.59 -3.83
N LYS A 34 17.16 -6.28 -2.56
CA LYS A 34 18.01 -6.72 -1.46
C LYS A 34 17.88 -8.23 -1.20
N LEU A 35 16.67 -8.77 -1.21
CA LEU A 35 16.42 -10.21 -1.10
C LEU A 35 17.11 -10.99 -2.23
N GLN A 36 17.09 -10.46 -3.46
CA GLN A 36 17.79 -11.05 -4.59
C GLN A 36 19.30 -11.15 -4.39
N ARG A 37 19.89 -10.13 -3.77
CA ARG A 37 21.33 -10.03 -3.57
C ARG A 37 21.82 -10.84 -2.37
N ASP A 38 21.13 -10.70 -1.23
CA ASP A 38 21.63 -11.16 0.06
C ASP A 38 20.88 -12.39 0.60
N TYR A 39 19.66 -12.67 0.12
CA TYR A 39 18.78 -13.75 0.61
C TYR A 39 18.09 -14.54 -0.53
N PRO A 40 18.85 -15.21 -1.42
CA PRO A 40 18.29 -15.85 -2.62
C PRO A 40 17.27 -16.96 -2.32
N ALA A 41 17.41 -17.65 -1.17
CA ALA A 41 16.45 -18.65 -0.73
C ALA A 41 15.07 -18.04 -0.38
N GLU A 42 15.06 -16.87 0.25
CA GLU A 42 13.82 -16.18 0.62
C GLU A 42 13.17 -15.55 -0.63
N ARG A 43 13.97 -15.06 -1.58
CA ARG A 43 13.46 -14.67 -2.91
C ARG A 43 12.77 -15.84 -3.61
N ALA A 44 13.39 -17.03 -3.63
CA ALA A 44 12.79 -18.20 -4.27
C ALA A 44 11.45 -18.59 -3.61
N ARG A 45 11.33 -18.43 -2.29
CA ARG A 45 10.07 -18.64 -1.54
C ARG A 45 9.00 -17.60 -1.88
N LEU A 46 9.39 -16.35 -2.10
CA LEU A 46 8.49 -15.24 -2.41
C LEU A 46 8.12 -15.15 -3.90
N GLY A 47 8.79 -15.94 -4.75
CA GLY A 47 8.56 -16.04 -6.18
C GLY A 47 9.21 -14.91 -6.98
N ASP A 48 9.48 -15.17 -8.26
CA ASP A 48 10.02 -14.17 -9.18
C ASP A 48 8.98 -13.10 -9.52
N ASP A 49 9.44 -11.85 -9.60
CA ASP A 49 8.69 -10.59 -9.82
C ASP A 49 7.75 -10.57 -11.06
N GLY A 50 7.70 -11.63 -11.85
CA GLY A 50 6.98 -11.71 -13.13
C GLY A 50 5.56 -12.27 -13.10
N LYS A 51 5.07 -12.77 -11.95
CA LYS A 51 3.67 -13.24 -11.81
C LYS A 51 3.02 -12.46 -10.67
N PHE A 52 1.73 -12.13 -10.79
CA PHE A 52 0.90 -11.56 -9.72
C PHE A 52 0.97 -12.48 -8.49
N ASN A 53 2.00 -12.32 -7.66
CA ASN A 53 2.24 -13.13 -6.49
C ASN A 53 1.88 -12.29 -5.28
N TYR A 54 0.90 -12.75 -4.51
CA TYR A 54 0.48 -12.09 -3.27
C TYR A 54 1.47 -12.34 -2.13
N ALA A 55 2.37 -13.32 -2.30
CA ALA A 55 3.33 -13.74 -1.29
C ALA A 55 4.19 -12.57 -0.72
N PRO A 56 4.73 -11.63 -1.51
CA PRO A 56 5.50 -10.50 -0.99
C PRO A 56 4.67 -9.54 -0.15
N ILE A 57 3.39 -9.33 -0.49
CA ILE A 57 2.48 -8.48 0.29
C ILE A 57 2.10 -9.20 1.59
N VAL A 58 1.76 -10.49 1.52
CA VAL A 58 1.43 -11.30 2.71
C VAL A 58 2.61 -11.37 3.65
N TRP A 59 3.81 -11.65 3.15
CA TRP A 59 5.06 -11.69 3.92
C TRP A 59 5.39 -10.35 4.59
N LEU A 60 5.12 -9.24 3.89
CA LEU A 60 5.28 -7.89 4.43
C LEU A 60 4.25 -7.59 5.53
N VAL A 61 2.99 -8.00 5.36
CA VAL A 61 1.92 -7.74 6.33
C VAL A 61 1.99 -8.67 7.54
N SER A 62 2.36 -9.94 7.35
CA SER A 62 2.50 -10.95 8.40
C SER A 62 3.67 -10.68 9.35
N GLY A 63 4.71 -10.00 8.86
CA GLY A 63 5.91 -9.74 9.64
C GLY A 63 6.97 -10.83 9.53
N ASP A 64 6.81 -11.79 8.61
CA ASP A 64 7.76 -12.89 8.38
C ASP A 64 9.18 -12.38 8.09
N TYR A 65 9.32 -11.18 7.51
CA TYR A 65 10.58 -10.51 7.24
C TYR A 65 11.48 -10.29 8.48
N ARG A 66 10.92 -10.32 9.69
CA ARG A 66 11.69 -10.21 10.94
C ARG A 66 12.61 -11.42 11.16
N SER A 67 12.30 -12.57 10.56
CA SER A 67 13.15 -13.76 10.62
C SER A 67 14.54 -13.54 10.01
N LEU A 68 14.68 -12.59 9.08
CA LEU A 68 15.96 -12.24 8.45
C LEU A 68 16.89 -11.43 9.36
N ASN A 69 16.36 -10.86 10.46
CA ASN A 69 17.09 -10.04 11.41
C ASN A 69 17.88 -8.87 10.77
N ASP A 70 17.38 -8.34 9.64
CA ASP A 70 17.99 -7.25 8.88
C ASP A 70 17.31 -5.90 9.18
N PRO A 71 18.01 -4.94 9.82
CA PRO A 71 17.42 -3.68 10.23
C PRO A 71 17.01 -2.78 9.05
N GLN A 72 17.61 -2.94 7.87
CA GLN A 72 17.21 -2.16 6.69
C GLN A 72 15.90 -2.69 6.12
N ILE A 73 15.76 -4.01 6.01
CA ILE A 73 14.51 -4.64 5.55
C ILE A 73 13.38 -4.32 6.51
N ASP A 74 13.62 -4.35 7.82
CA ASP A 74 12.61 -3.99 8.82
C ASP A 74 12.15 -2.53 8.67
N ASN A 75 13.09 -1.58 8.50
CA ASN A 75 12.73 -0.17 8.28
C ASN A 75 11.93 0.02 6.98
N TRP A 76 12.35 -0.56 5.87
CA TRP A 76 11.62 -0.46 4.60
C TRP A 76 10.25 -1.13 4.67
N ALA A 77 10.15 -2.27 5.35
CA ALA A 77 8.89 -2.98 5.54
C ALA A 77 7.92 -2.18 6.41
N ARG A 78 8.40 -1.53 7.48
CA ARG A 78 7.58 -0.60 8.29
C ARG A 78 7.05 0.56 7.46
N VAL A 79 7.88 1.19 6.64
CA VAL A 79 7.45 2.27 5.75
C VAL A 79 6.44 1.77 4.71
N ALA A 80 6.70 0.63 4.08
CA ALA A 80 5.79 0.03 3.11
C ALA A 80 4.40 -0.23 3.72
N ARG A 81 4.35 -0.82 4.92
CA ARG A 81 3.10 -1.08 5.65
C ARG A 81 2.37 0.18 6.03
N ALA A 82 3.09 1.20 6.53
CA ALA A 82 2.49 2.48 6.88
C ALA A 82 1.87 3.16 5.64
N SER A 83 2.61 3.18 4.53
CA SER A 83 2.13 3.74 3.26
C SER A 83 0.92 2.97 2.71
N LEU A 84 0.92 1.64 2.81
CA LEU A 84 -0.20 0.80 2.42
C LEU A 84 -1.44 1.09 3.28
N LEU A 85 -1.28 1.21 4.60
CA LEU A 85 -2.38 1.55 5.52
C LEU A 85 -2.96 2.94 5.23
N VAL A 86 -2.11 3.95 5.05
CA VAL A 86 -2.55 5.32 4.73
C VAL A 86 -3.28 5.35 3.39
N GLY A 87 -2.73 4.70 2.37
CA GLY A 87 -3.37 4.64 1.05
C GLY A 87 -4.71 3.90 1.09
N ALA A 88 -4.77 2.74 1.76
CA ALA A 88 -6.00 1.97 1.92
C ALA A 88 -7.07 2.74 2.70
N LEU A 89 -6.69 3.45 3.76
CA LEU A 89 -7.61 4.28 4.54
C LEU A 89 -8.16 5.45 3.70
N ALA A 90 -7.30 6.12 2.92
CA ALA A 90 -7.73 7.18 2.02
C ALA A 90 -8.71 6.67 0.96
N SER A 91 -8.44 5.51 0.35
CA SER A 91 -9.36 4.85 -0.57
C SER A 91 -10.68 4.46 0.10
N LEU A 92 -10.65 3.92 1.32
CA LEU A 92 -11.86 3.55 2.05
C LEU A 92 -12.75 4.77 2.30
N VAL A 93 -12.16 5.87 2.79
CA VAL A 93 -12.89 7.13 3.03
C VAL A 93 -13.47 7.67 1.72
N PHE A 94 -12.71 7.63 0.62
CA PHE A 94 -13.19 8.01 -0.71
C PHE A 94 -14.44 7.22 -1.11
N PHE A 95 -14.42 5.89 -0.98
CA PHE A 95 -15.55 5.04 -1.34
C PHE A 95 -16.77 5.25 -0.43
N VAL A 96 -16.55 5.46 0.88
CA VAL A 96 -17.64 5.75 1.83
C VAL A 96 -18.32 7.08 1.47
N LEU A 97 -17.56 8.13 1.15
CA LEU A 97 -18.11 9.42 0.74
C LEU A 97 -18.89 9.31 -0.58
N LEU A 98 -18.38 8.53 -1.53
CA LEU A 98 -19.05 8.29 -2.80
C LEU A 98 -20.35 7.51 -2.65
N ALA A 99 -20.34 6.46 -1.81
CA ALA A 99 -21.52 5.66 -1.48
C ALA A 99 -22.57 6.49 -0.72
N TYR A 100 -22.15 7.29 0.25
CA TYR A 100 -23.03 8.20 0.99
C TYR A 100 -23.66 9.25 0.07
N GLY A 101 -22.88 9.83 -0.85
CA GLY A 101 -23.39 10.77 -1.85
C GLY A 101 -24.44 10.12 -2.77
N ARG A 102 -24.18 8.88 -3.23
CA ARG A 102 -25.12 8.08 -4.04
C ARG A 102 -26.41 7.78 -3.27
N TYR A 103 -26.29 7.34 -2.02
CA TYR A 103 -27.44 7.05 -1.16
C TYR A 103 -28.33 8.30 -0.98
N ARG A 104 -27.74 9.44 -0.65
CA ARG A 104 -28.47 10.69 -0.46
C ARG A 104 -29.20 11.14 -1.72
N ALA A 105 -28.59 10.96 -2.89
CA ALA A 105 -29.17 11.32 -4.18
C ALA A 105 -30.33 10.39 -4.61
N HIS A 106 -30.44 9.18 -4.07
CA HIS A 106 -31.59 8.29 -4.28
C HIS A 106 -32.71 8.47 -3.25
N SER A 107 -32.39 8.99 -2.07
CA SER A 107 -33.38 9.29 -1.01
C SER A 107 -34.09 10.64 -1.16
N MET A 108 -33.71 11.44 -2.17
CA MET A 108 -34.38 12.68 -2.58
C MET A 108 -35.19 12.42 -3.84
#